data_AF-A0A7V9LED8-F1
#
_entry.id   AF-A0A7V9LED8-F1
#
_cell.length_a   1.000
_cell.length_b   1.000
_cell.length_c   1.000
_cell.angle_alpha   90.00
_cell.angle_beta   90.00
_cell.angle_gamma   90.00
#
_symmetry.space_group_name_H-M   'P 1'
#
loop_
_entity.id
_entity.type
_entity.pdbx_description
1 polymer ?
#
loop_
_entity_poly.entity_id
_entity_poly.type
_entity_poly.pdbx_seq_one_letter_code
_entity_poly.pdbx_strand_id
1 'polypeptide(L)'
;MTRTELRTAGDVASWVAAGLCLRRVVSTGEADLATEEATIGQAILACASELGALPPAGVIADLAVLLGGARLPHAASVTGDDHLKAAVRAYEDDVLMRLASTPRFDDVLAAFAHLGSSLKPTAIALVVGAVCERSSFAGLSVSPATLRRALA
;
A
#
# COMPACT_ATOMS: atom_id res chain seq x y z
N MET A 1 6.52 20.61 11.10
CA MET A 1 6.20 19.31 11.73
C MET A 1 7.39 18.39 11.52
N THR A 2 7.96 17.84 12.58
CA THR A 2 9.06 16.87 12.51
C THR A 2 8.52 15.55 11.97
N ARG A 3 8.98 15.13 10.80
CA ARG A 3 8.61 13.85 10.18
C ARG A 3 9.25 12.71 11.00
N THR A 4 8.43 11.74 11.41
CA THR A 4 8.93 10.57 12.13
C THR A 4 9.75 9.69 11.18
N GLU A 5 10.96 9.36 11.59
CA GLU A 5 11.95 8.65 10.77
C GLU A 5 12.20 7.24 11.34
N LEU A 6 12.07 6.22 10.49
CA LEU A 6 12.43 4.84 10.82
C LEU A 6 13.92 4.62 10.57
N ARG A 7 14.68 4.33 11.63
CA ARG A 7 16.15 4.36 11.60
C ARG A 7 16.79 2.98 11.55
N THR A 8 16.17 1.96 12.14
CA THR A 8 16.73 0.61 12.22
C THR A 8 15.97 -0.36 11.34
N ALA A 9 16.62 -1.45 10.92
CA ALA A 9 15.96 -2.51 10.16
C ALA A 9 14.83 -3.18 10.97
N GLY A 10 14.98 -3.29 12.29
CA GLY A 10 13.94 -3.84 13.19
C GLY A 10 12.70 -2.95 13.28
N ASP A 11 12.87 -1.63 13.37
CA ASP A 11 11.75 -0.68 13.36
C ASP A 11 11.01 -0.75 12.02
N VAL A 12 11.75 -0.84 10.92
CA VAL A 12 11.17 -0.96 9.58
C VAL A 12 10.41 -2.28 9.43
N ALA A 13 11.00 -3.40 9.84
CA ALA A 13 10.33 -4.70 9.77
C ALA A 13 9.04 -4.73 10.61
N SER A 14 9.07 -4.16 11.82
CA SER A 14 7.90 -4.06 12.70
C SER A 14 6.81 -3.17 12.07
N TRP A 15 7.21 -2.05 11.47
CA TRP A 15 6.29 -1.16 10.77
C TRP A 15 5.67 -1.80 9.53
N VAL A 16 6.47 -2.53 8.73
CA VAL A 16 5.98 -3.29 7.57
C VAL A 16 4.99 -4.36 8.04
N ALA A 17 5.37 -5.17 9.03
CA ALA A 17 4.52 -6.24 9.56
C ALA A 17 3.20 -5.69 10.11
N ALA A 18 3.23 -4.62 10.92
CA ALA A 18 2.03 -3.98 11.43
C ALA A 18 1.13 -3.46 10.30
N GLY A 19 1.72 -2.85 9.26
CA GLY A 19 0.98 -2.42 8.08
C GLY A 19 0.31 -3.59 7.35
N LEU A 20 1.04 -4.67 7.09
CA LEU A 20 0.51 -5.84 6.39
C LEU A 20 -0.57 -6.57 7.19
N CYS A 21 -0.48 -6.59 8.53
CA CYS A 21 -1.55 -7.11 9.39
C CYS A 21 -2.85 -6.30 9.30
N LEU A 22 -2.77 -5.03 8.90
CA LEU A 22 -3.92 -4.12 8.76
C LEU A 22 -4.40 -3.97 7.31
N ARG A 23 -3.77 -4.66 6.35
CA ARG A 23 -4.19 -4.63 4.94
C ARG A 23 -5.64 -5.11 4.79
N ARG A 24 -6.36 -4.53 3.85
CA ARG A 24 -7.80 -4.76 3.64
C ARG A 24 -8.09 -5.49 2.33
N VAL A 25 -7.15 -5.48 1.40
CA VAL A 25 -7.29 -6.07 0.08
C VAL A 25 -6.35 -7.26 -0.04
N VAL A 26 -6.91 -8.39 -0.43
CA VAL A 26 -6.19 -9.63 -0.68
C VAL A 26 -6.59 -10.11 -2.05
N SER A 27 -5.64 -10.62 -2.84
CA SER A 27 -5.99 -11.23 -4.12
C SER A 27 -6.90 -12.43 -3.89
N THR A 28 -8.03 -12.45 -4.59
CA THR A 28 -8.91 -13.62 -4.67
C THR A 28 -8.62 -14.47 -5.91
N GLY A 29 -7.62 -14.11 -6.70
CA GLY A 29 -7.26 -14.78 -7.96
C GLY A 29 -6.22 -15.89 -7.76
N GLU A 30 -5.90 -16.60 -8.85
CA GLU A 30 -4.91 -17.70 -8.89
C GLU A 30 -3.46 -17.25 -8.72
N ALA A 31 -3.21 -15.97 -8.44
CA ALA A 31 -1.85 -15.49 -8.19
C ALA A 31 -1.29 -16.21 -6.96
N ASP A 32 -0.18 -16.91 -7.15
CA ASP A 32 0.55 -17.54 -6.05
C ASP A 32 0.92 -16.48 -5.02
N LEU A 33 0.76 -16.81 -3.73
CA LEU A 33 1.05 -15.91 -2.60
C LEU A 33 2.47 -15.33 -2.71
N ALA A 34 3.44 -16.14 -3.17
CA ALA A 34 4.81 -15.68 -3.37
C ALA A 34 4.93 -14.56 -4.43
N THR A 35 4.08 -14.59 -5.47
CA THR A 35 4.05 -13.55 -6.50
C THR A 35 3.44 -12.26 -5.98
N GLU A 36 2.37 -12.36 -5.17
CA GLU A 36 1.77 -11.21 -4.51
C GLU A 36 2.75 -10.56 -3.53
N GLU A 37 3.39 -11.35 -2.67
CA GLU A 37 4.39 -10.89 -1.71
C GLU A 37 5.57 -10.20 -2.41
N ALA A 38 6.09 -10.79 -3.49
CA ALA A 38 7.14 -10.17 -4.29
C ALA A 38 6.68 -8.82 -4.88
N THR A 39 5.45 -8.75 -5.40
CA THR A 39 4.88 -7.52 -5.95
C THR A 39 4.76 -6.43 -4.88
N ILE A 40 4.25 -6.77 -3.71
CA ILE A 40 4.12 -5.85 -2.57
C ILE A 40 5.51 -5.37 -2.12
N GLY A 41 6.48 -6.27 -1.99
CA GLY A 41 7.86 -5.92 -1.64
C GLY A 41 8.48 -4.93 -2.63
N GLN A 42 8.33 -5.18 -3.94
CA GLN A 42 8.82 -4.26 -4.97
C GLN A 42 8.07 -2.92 -4.95
N ALA A 43 6.76 -2.91 -4.71
CA ALA A 43 5.98 -1.69 -4.57
C ALA A 43 6.44 -0.84 -3.38
N ILE A 44 6.71 -1.46 -2.24
CA ILE A 44 7.22 -0.77 -1.03
C ILE A 44 8.59 -0.14 -1.32
N LEU A 45 9.48 -0.86 -2.00
CA LEU A 45 10.80 -0.34 -2.40
C LEU A 45 10.69 0.82 -3.41
N ALA A 46 9.80 0.70 -4.39
CA ALA A 46 9.54 1.77 -5.35
C ALA A 46 8.97 3.01 -4.66
N CYS A 47 8.00 2.86 -3.75
CA CYS A 47 7.47 3.97 -2.97
C CYS A 47 8.58 4.67 -2.18
N ALA A 48 9.52 3.94 -1.59
CA ALA A 48 10.61 4.54 -0.83
C ALA A 48 11.61 5.31 -1.70
N SER A 49 11.63 5.01 -3.00
CA SER A 49 12.52 5.67 -3.97
C SER A 49 11.86 6.90 -4.59
N GLU A 50 10.54 6.84 -4.83
CA GLU A 50 9.78 7.90 -5.49
C GLU A 50 9.16 8.91 -4.51
N LEU A 51 8.80 8.48 -3.28
CA LEU A 51 8.03 9.29 -2.35
C LEU A 51 8.92 9.85 -1.23
N GLY A 52 8.73 11.14 -0.92
CA GLY A 52 9.40 11.78 0.23
C GLY A 52 8.86 11.33 1.60
N ALA A 53 7.68 10.72 1.62
CA ALA A 53 7.04 10.13 2.80
C ALA A 53 6.27 8.87 2.42
N LEU A 54 6.44 7.82 3.21
CA LEU A 54 5.73 6.56 3.01
C LEU A 54 4.42 6.53 3.82
N PRO A 55 3.30 6.09 3.18
CA PRO A 55 2.14 5.60 3.89
C PRO A 55 2.42 4.23 4.52
N PRO A 56 1.60 3.79 5.50
CA PRO A 56 1.73 2.47 6.11
C PRO A 56 1.83 1.38 5.03
N ALA A 57 2.67 0.36 5.26
CA ALA A 57 2.90 -0.69 4.27
C ALA A 57 1.62 -1.41 3.81
N GLY A 58 0.60 -1.50 4.69
CA GLY A 58 -0.72 -2.04 4.34
C GLY A 58 -1.44 -1.23 3.26
N VAL A 59 -1.31 0.10 3.26
CA VAL A 59 -1.90 0.97 2.22
C VAL A 59 -1.21 0.73 0.88
N ILE A 60 0.11 0.57 0.88
CA ILE A 60 0.88 0.26 -0.33
C ILE A 60 0.45 -1.10 -0.88
N ALA A 61 0.33 -2.10 0.01
CA ALA A 61 -0.13 -3.44 -0.35
C ALA A 61 -1.54 -3.43 -0.94
N ASP A 62 -2.48 -2.75 -0.28
CA ASP A 62 -3.87 -2.66 -0.73
C ASP A 62 -3.96 -2.04 -2.13
N LEU A 63 -3.24 -0.95 -2.38
CA LEU A 63 -3.21 -0.30 -3.68
C LEU A 63 -2.50 -1.15 -4.75
N ALA A 64 -1.41 -1.83 -4.41
CA ALA A 64 -0.73 -2.74 -5.33
C ALA A 64 -1.65 -3.88 -5.78
N VAL A 65 -2.37 -4.48 -4.84
CA VAL A 65 -3.29 -5.60 -5.08
C VAL A 65 -4.55 -5.13 -5.83
N LEU A 66 -5.09 -3.95 -5.50
CA LEU A 66 -6.19 -3.33 -6.25
C LEU A 66 -5.81 -3.03 -7.70
N LEU A 67 -4.61 -2.47 -7.94
CA LEU A 67 -4.11 -2.23 -9.29
C LEU A 67 -3.90 -3.53 -10.07
N GLY A 68 -3.61 -4.62 -9.37
CA GLY A 68 -3.61 -5.99 -9.90
C GLY A 68 -5.00 -6.53 -10.29
N GLY A 69 -6.07 -5.77 -10.06
CA GLY A 69 -7.44 -6.11 -10.42
C GLY A 69 -8.23 -6.80 -9.31
N ALA A 70 -7.68 -6.90 -8.10
CA ALA A 70 -8.41 -7.47 -6.97
C ALA A 70 -9.69 -6.68 -6.69
N ARG A 71 -10.67 -7.36 -6.11
CA ARG A 71 -11.92 -6.74 -5.65
C ARG A 71 -11.82 -6.46 -4.16
N LEU A 72 -12.46 -5.39 -3.72
CA LEU A 72 -12.60 -5.13 -2.30
C LEU A 72 -13.43 -6.27 -1.68
N PRO A 73 -12.90 -6.98 -0.67
CA PRO A 73 -13.69 -7.96 0.04
C PRO A 73 -14.79 -7.27 0.84
N HIS A 74 -15.78 -8.05 1.28
CA HIS A 74 -16.72 -7.56 2.27
C HIS A 74 -15.97 -7.21 3.56
N ALA A 75 -16.35 -6.11 4.21
CA ALA A 75 -15.65 -5.58 5.37
C ALA A 75 -15.41 -6.67 6.44
N ALA A 76 -14.14 -7.03 6.63
CA ALA A 76 -13.74 -8.03 7.62
C ALA A 76 -13.65 -7.38 9.01
N SER A 77 -14.12 -8.08 10.04
CA SER A 77 -14.03 -7.59 11.42
C SER A 77 -12.57 -7.37 11.82
N VAL A 78 -12.26 -6.21 12.40
CA VAL A 78 -10.94 -5.89 12.94
C VAL A 78 -10.95 -6.08 14.45
N THR A 79 -10.02 -6.88 14.95
CA THR A 79 -9.74 -6.99 16.38
C THR A 79 -8.93 -5.79 16.85
N GLY A 80 -9.35 -5.15 17.93
CA GLY A 80 -8.68 -3.98 18.48
C GLY A 80 -9.60 -3.12 19.34
N ASP A 81 -9.08 -1.99 19.79
CA ASP A 81 -9.91 -0.96 20.41
C ASP A 81 -10.85 -0.29 19.39
N ASP A 82 -11.83 0.45 19.89
CA ASP A 82 -12.85 1.06 19.04
C ASP A 82 -12.31 2.20 18.18
N HIS A 83 -11.21 2.83 18.59
CA HIS A 83 -10.54 3.85 17.81
C HIS A 83 -9.88 3.24 16.55
N LEU A 84 -9.15 2.13 16.70
CA LEU A 84 -8.57 1.40 15.59
C LEU A 84 -9.64 0.88 14.63
N LYS A 85 -10.72 0.31 15.15
CA LYS A 85 -11.85 -0.15 14.32
C LYS A 85 -12.46 1.01 13.51
N ALA A 86 -12.68 2.15 14.15
CA ALA A 86 -13.22 3.34 13.48
C ALA A 86 -12.25 3.86 12.39
N ALA A 87 -10.95 3.90 12.68
CA ALA A 87 -9.93 4.33 11.73
C ALA A 87 -9.84 3.38 10.51
N VAL A 88 -9.90 2.06 10.72
CA VAL A 88 -9.90 1.10 9.62
C VAL A 88 -11.16 1.23 8.77
N ARG A 89 -12.34 1.36 9.38
CA ARG A 89 -13.59 1.57 8.63
C ARG A 89 -13.55 2.87 7.81
N ALA A 90 -13.06 3.96 8.39
CA ALA A 90 -12.89 5.21 7.66
C ALA A 90 -11.95 5.03 6.47
N TYR A 91 -10.86 4.28 6.62
CA TYR A 91 -9.97 3.96 5.51
C TYR A 91 -10.66 3.12 4.41
N GLU A 92 -11.42 2.09 4.79
CA GLU A 92 -12.19 1.28 3.85
C GLU A 92 -13.22 2.13 3.09
N ASP A 93 -14.00 2.94 3.81
CA ASP A 93 -15.11 3.70 3.26
C ASP A 93 -14.65 4.91 2.45
N ASP A 94 -13.77 5.74 3.01
CA ASP A 94 -13.40 7.03 2.43
C ASP A 94 -12.27 6.94 1.40
N VAL A 95 -11.44 5.90 1.47
CA VAL A 95 -10.32 5.72 0.55
C VAL A 95 -10.58 4.56 -0.40
N LEU A 96 -10.69 3.33 0.11
CA LEU A 96 -10.72 2.15 -0.73
C LEU A 96 -12.00 2.08 -1.58
N MET A 97 -13.17 2.16 -0.95
CA MET A 97 -14.44 2.11 -1.68
C MET A 97 -14.59 3.26 -2.65
N ARG A 98 -14.24 4.49 -2.24
CA ARG A 98 -14.29 5.67 -3.12
C ARG A 98 -13.35 5.54 -4.31
N LEU A 99 -12.15 5.02 -4.11
CA LEU A 99 -11.19 4.78 -5.20
C LEU A 99 -11.74 3.73 -6.17
N ALA A 100 -12.15 2.57 -5.65
CA ALA A 100 -12.65 1.45 -6.45
C ALA A 100 -13.98 1.76 -7.17
N SER A 101 -14.81 2.65 -6.63
CA SER A 101 -16.07 3.05 -7.26
C SER A 101 -15.93 4.18 -8.28
N THR A 102 -14.74 4.76 -8.43
CA THR A 102 -14.52 5.88 -9.34
C THR A 102 -14.32 5.36 -10.77
N PRO A 103 -15.11 5.79 -11.78
CA PRO A 103 -14.97 5.27 -13.16
C PRO A 103 -13.57 5.46 -13.76
N ARG A 104 -12.89 6.56 -13.41
CA ARG A 104 -11.51 6.82 -13.85
C ARG A 104 -10.50 5.81 -13.30
N PHE A 105 -10.85 5.10 -12.23
CA PHE A 105 -9.98 4.06 -11.69
C PHE A 105 -9.94 2.84 -12.62
N ASP A 106 -11.05 2.52 -13.31
CA ASP A 106 -11.06 1.46 -14.32
C ASP A 106 -10.07 1.76 -15.48
N ASP A 107 -9.96 3.03 -15.88
CA ASP A 107 -8.95 3.46 -16.87
C ASP A 107 -7.52 3.25 -16.36
N VAL A 108 -7.27 3.49 -15.06
CA VAL A 108 -5.97 3.24 -14.41
C VAL A 108 -5.67 1.75 -14.37
N LEU A 109 -6.66 0.91 -14.03
CA LEU A 109 -6.52 -0.55 -14.05
C LEU A 109 -6.18 -1.05 -15.46
N ALA A 110 -6.88 -0.54 -16.47
CA ALA A 110 -6.62 -0.89 -17.86
C ALA A 110 -5.21 -0.47 -18.29
N ALA A 111 -4.79 0.76 -17.98
CA ALA A 111 -3.43 1.23 -18.28
C ALA A 111 -2.37 0.37 -17.56
N PHE A 112 -2.59 0.07 -16.28
CA PHE A 112 -1.69 -0.74 -15.47
C PHE A 112 -1.55 -2.18 -15.98
N ALA A 113 -2.64 -2.78 -16.48
CA ALA A 113 -2.63 -4.12 -17.06
C ALA A 113 -1.71 -4.23 -18.29
N HIS A 114 -1.59 -3.16 -19.08
CA HIS A 114 -0.76 -3.11 -20.29
C HIS A 114 0.70 -2.70 -20.01
N LEU A 115 1.04 -2.33 -18.78
CA LEU A 115 2.42 -2.00 -18.42
C LEU A 115 3.30 -3.25 -18.40
N GLY A 116 4.52 -3.12 -18.93
CA GLY A 116 5.57 -4.11 -18.74
C GLY A 116 5.86 -4.33 -17.24
N SER A 117 6.17 -5.57 -16.87
CA SER A 117 6.36 -5.97 -15.47
C SER A 117 7.41 -5.14 -14.71
N SER A 118 8.45 -4.68 -15.40
CA SER A 118 9.49 -3.81 -14.83
C SER A 118 9.01 -2.41 -14.44
N LEU A 119 7.93 -1.92 -15.06
CA LEU A 119 7.37 -0.58 -14.80
C LEU A 119 6.29 -0.58 -13.71
N LYS A 120 5.73 -1.76 -13.40
CA LYS A 120 4.62 -1.88 -12.44
C LYS A 120 4.97 -1.36 -11.04
N PRO A 121 6.15 -1.64 -10.44
CA PRO A 121 6.49 -1.11 -9.12
C PRO A 121 6.47 0.43 -9.08
N THR A 122 7.08 1.09 -10.07
CA THR A 122 7.07 2.55 -10.17
C THR A 122 5.66 3.09 -10.40
N ALA A 123 4.87 2.46 -11.27
CA ALA A 123 3.48 2.88 -11.48
C ALA A 123 2.64 2.79 -10.20
N ILE A 124 2.81 1.73 -9.39
CA ILE A 124 2.18 1.62 -8.07
C ILE A 124 2.61 2.79 -7.18
N ALA A 125 3.92 3.08 -7.11
CA ALA A 125 4.44 4.18 -6.30
C ALA A 125 3.84 5.54 -6.69
N LEU A 126 3.65 5.80 -7.98
CA LEU A 126 3.02 7.04 -8.46
C LEU A 126 1.55 7.13 -8.06
N VAL A 127 0.79 6.03 -8.16
CA VAL A 127 -0.61 6.00 -7.71
C VAL A 127 -0.70 6.20 -6.20
N VAL A 128 0.15 5.53 -5.42
CA VAL A 128 0.26 5.70 -3.96
C VAL A 128 0.57 7.16 -3.62
N GLY A 129 1.55 7.76 -4.31
CA GLY A 129 1.91 9.16 -4.14
C GLY A 129 0.74 10.11 -4.39
N ALA A 130 0.01 9.91 -5.48
CA ALA A 130 -1.17 10.72 -5.82
C ALA A 130 -2.29 10.60 -4.77
N VAL A 131 -2.52 9.39 -4.23
CA VAL A 131 -3.51 9.19 -3.14
C VAL A 131 -3.05 9.90 -1.85
N CYS A 132 -1.77 9.80 -1.51
CA CYS A 132 -1.19 10.45 -0.33
C CYS A 132 -1.23 11.98 -0.43
N GLU A 133 -0.91 12.54 -1.60
CA GLU A 133 -0.95 13.98 -1.86
C GLU A 133 -2.38 14.52 -1.70
N ARG A 134 -3.37 13.85 -2.29
CA ARG A 134 -4.78 14.27 -2.21
C ARG A 134 -5.36 14.16 -0.79
N SER A 135 -4.84 13.24 0.02
CA SER A 135 -5.24 13.08 1.42
C SER A 135 -4.40 13.90 2.40
N SER A 136 -3.44 14.71 1.91
CA SER A 136 -2.49 15.45 2.75
C SER A 136 -1.76 14.57 3.77
N PHE A 137 -1.44 13.33 3.36
CA PHE A 137 -0.85 12.34 4.24
C PHE A 137 0.60 12.68 4.57
N ALA A 138 0.91 12.87 5.86
CA ALA A 138 2.23 13.33 6.32
C ALA A 138 3.34 12.27 6.27
N GLY A 139 2.97 11.00 6.44
CA GLY A 139 3.78 9.79 6.38
C GLY A 139 5.08 9.75 7.19
N LEU A 140 5.83 8.67 6.98
CA LEU A 140 7.10 8.40 7.64
C LEU A 140 8.24 8.47 6.63
N SER A 141 9.43 8.89 7.07
CA SER A 141 10.65 8.76 6.26
C SER A 141 11.40 7.48 6.61
N VAL A 142 11.91 6.78 5.61
CA VAL A 142 12.82 5.64 5.76
C VAL A 142 13.91 5.74 4.71
N SER A 143 15.14 5.35 5.06
CA SER A 143 16.20 5.25 4.05
C SER A 143 16.00 4.00 3.18
N PRO A 144 16.10 4.10 1.84
CA PRO A 144 15.95 2.94 0.95
C PRO A 144 16.91 1.79 1.26
N ALA A 145 18.11 2.08 1.77
CA ALA A 145 19.07 1.07 2.19
C ALA A 145 18.61 0.28 3.42
N THR A 146 18.00 0.94 4.41
CA THR A 146 17.48 0.27 5.61
C THR A 146 16.25 -0.55 5.28
N LEU A 147 15.39 -0.05 4.40
CA LEU A 147 14.25 -0.78 3.90
C LEU A 147 14.66 -2.05 3.15
N ARG A 148 15.64 -1.98 2.23
CA ARG A 148 16.16 -3.17 1.54
C ARG A 148 16.71 -4.23 2.51
N ARG A 149 17.38 -3.82 3.58
CA ARG A 149 17.89 -4.75 4.60
C ARG A 149 16.77 -5.39 5.44
N ALA A 150 15.67 -4.68 5.66
CA ALA A 150 14.53 -5.19 6.42
C ALA A 150 13.64 -6.14 5.62
N LEU A 151 13.67 -6.06 4.28
CA LEU A 151 12.88 -6.89 3.37
C LEU A 151 13.67 -8.06 2.75
N ALA A 152 14.97 -8.17 3.05
CA ALA A 152 15.85 -9.24 2.57
C ALA A 152 15.77 -10.46 3.49
#